data_AF-A0A5E4YC20-F1
#
_entry.id   AF-A0A5E4YC20-F1
#
_cell.length_a   1.000
_cell.length_b   1.000
_cell.length_c   1.000
_cell.angle_alpha   90.00
_cell.angle_beta   90.00
_cell.angle_gamma   90.00
#
_symmetry.space_group_name_H-M   'P 1'
#
loop_
_entity.id
_entity.type
_entity.pdbx_description
1 polymer ?
#
loop_
_entity_poly.entity_id
_entity_poly.type
_entity_poly.pdbx_seq_one_letter_code
_entity_poly.pdbx_strand_id
1 'polypeptide(L)'
;MTTCADRWANVWPEIAKGLPAAFVAAVVAGIAAYIAYRQFRVAQAKLKLDLFERRYSIFEMVWGFTSGLAQGNIPDWGGEKWVAFTNRRPEIAFLFGRDISEYCDEINKKANELKVIDARIKRNGGVLPPECVGANLELQKWFFEQASTGVRQAFGAYLNFEEWK
;
A
#
# COMPACT_ATOMS: atom_id res chain seq x y z
N MET A 1 37.94 -70.10 -9.79
CA MET A 1 38.68 -68.86 -10.10
C MET A 1 37.90 -68.11 -11.17
N THR A 2 36.98 -67.24 -10.78
CA THR A 2 36.33 -66.32 -11.73
C THR A 2 37.33 -65.21 -12.04
N THR A 3 37.68 -65.09 -13.32
CA THR A 3 38.66 -64.12 -13.80
C THR A 3 38.13 -62.69 -13.63
N CYS A 4 39.02 -61.73 -13.31
CA CYS A 4 38.65 -60.32 -13.13
C CYS A 4 37.83 -59.75 -14.31
N ALA A 5 37.99 -60.30 -15.51
CA ALA A 5 37.22 -59.92 -16.71
C ALA A 5 35.70 -60.18 -16.58
N ASP A 6 35.28 -61.29 -15.97
CA ASP A 6 33.85 -61.65 -15.83
C ASP A 6 33.12 -60.76 -14.83
N ARG A 7 33.86 -60.18 -13.87
CA ARG A 7 33.30 -59.26 -12.88
C ARG A 7 32.90 -57.92 -13.50
N TRP A 8 33.67 -57.42 -14.46
CA TRP A 8 33.36 -56.16 -15.16
C TRP A 8 32.27 -56.32 -16.24
N ALA A 9 32.20 -57.49 -16.89
CA ALA A 9 31.18 -57.80 -17.89
C ALA A 9 29.75 -57.79 -17.33
N ASN A 10 29.57 -58.20 -16.06
CA ASN A 10 28.26 -58.24 -15.41
C ASN A 10 27.82 -56.90 -14.81
N VAL A 11 28.75 -55.97 -14.53
CA VAL A 11 28.47 -54.67 -13.90
C VAL A 11 28.00 -53.61 -14.90
N TRP A 12 28.52 -53.66 -16.14
CA TRP A 12 28.16 -52.71 -17.21
C TRP A 12 26.65 -52.65 -17.53
N PRO A 13 25.95 -53.79 -17.77
CA PRO A 13 24.52 -53.76 -18.04
C PRO A 13 23.67 -53.36 -16.81
N GLU A 14 24.18 -53.48 -15.59
CA GLU A 14 23.48 -52.99 -14.39
C GLU A 14 23.56 -51.47 -14.24
N ILE A 15 24.73 -50.87 -14.53
CA ILE A 15 24.89 -49.41 -14.56
C ILE A 15 24.05 -48.80 -15.69
N ALA A 16 24.00 -49.45 -16.85
CA ALA A 16 23.24 -48.98 -18.00
C ALA A 16 21.73 -48.87 -17.72
N LYS A 17 21.17 -49.73 -16.85
CA LYS A 17 19.75 -49.68 -16.43
C LYS A 17 19.40 -48.42 -15.63
N GLY A 18 20.37 -47.77 -14.99
CA GLY A 18 20.16 -46.55 -14.17
C GLY A 18 20.22 -45.23 -14.96
N LEU A 19 20.81 -45.23 -16.16
CA LEU A 19 20.95 -44.05 -17.02
C LEU A 19 19.61 -43.37 -17.38
N PRO A 20 18.54 -44.11 -17.76
CA PRO A 20 17.24 -43.50 -18.06
C PRO A 20 16.64 -42.79 -16.84
N ALA A 21 16.79 -43.37 -15.65
CA ALA A 21 16.29 -42.77 -14.41
C ALA A 21 17.05 -41.49 -14.05
N ALA A 22 18.38 -41.48 -14.19
CA ALA A 22 19.20 -40.30 -13.98
C ALA A 22 18.88 -39.17 -14.99
N PHE A 23 18.64 -39.52 -16.25
CA PHE A 23 18.23 -38.57 -17.28
C PHE A 23 16.86 -37.96 -16.97
N VAL A 24 15.86 -38.78 -16.63
CA VAL A 24 14.53 -38.31 -16.22
C VAL A 24 14.64 -37.40 -14.99
N ALA A 25 15.44 -37.78 -13.99
CA ALA A 25 15.67 -36.96 -12.81
C ALA A 25 16.29 -35.59 -13.15
N ALA A 26 17.29 -35.55 -14.05
CA ALA A 26 17.90 -34.31 -14.52
C ALA A 26 16.91 -33.41 -15.29
N VAL A 27 16.08 -34.00 -16.15
CA VAL A 27 15.04 -33.27 -16.89
C VAL A 27 13.99 -32.70 -15.94
N VAL A 28 13.49 -33.51 -15.00
CA VAL A 28 12.51 -33.06 -14.00
C VAL A 28 13.10 -31.96 -13.11
N ALA A 29 14.35 -32.11 -12.68
CA ALA A 29 15.05 -31.07 -11.90
C ALA A 29 15.20 -29.76 -12.71
N GLY A 30 15.54 -29.85 -13.99
CA GLY A 30 15.63 -28.68 -14.87
C GLY A 30 14.29 -27.96 -15.06
N ILE A 31 13.21 -28.73 -15.27
CA ILE A 31 11.85 -28.17 -15.37
C ILE A 31 11.44 -27.52 -14.05
N ALA A 32 11.67 -28.19 -12.92
CA ALA A 32 11.36 -27.65 -11.59
C ALA A 32 12.13 -26.34 -11.32
N ALA A 33 13.42 -26.29 -11.64
CA ALA A 33 14.24 -25.09 -11.51
C ALA A 33 13.71 -23.93 -12.38
N TYR A 34 13.31 -24.23 -13.62
CA TYR A 34 12.73 -23.23 -14.52
C TYR A 34 11.39 -22.67 -14.00
N ILE A 35 10.51 -23.54 -13.51
CA ILE A 35 9.22 -23.13 -12.91
C ILE A 35 9.46 -22.30 -11.66
N ALA A 36 10.37 -22.73 -10.77
CA ALA A 36 10.71 -22.00 -9.55
C ALA A 36 11.25 -20.60 -9.86
N TYR A 37 12.13 -20.47 -10.86
CA TYR A 37 12.63 -19.17 -11.31
C TYR A 37 11.52 -18.25 -11.82
N ARG A 38 10.58 -18.79 -12.61
CA ARG A 38 9.40 -18.03 -13.06
C ARG A 38 8.50 -17.61 -11.89
N GLN A 39 8.24 -18.51 -10.94
CA GLN A 39 7.44 -18.20 -9.75
C GLN A 39 8.09 -17.12 -8.90
N PHE A 40 9.42 -17.15 -8.72
CA PHE A 40 10.14 -16.11 -8.00
C PHE A 40 9.98 -14.75 -8.67
N ARG A 41 10.13 -14.66 -10.00
CA ARG A 41 9.91 -13.41 -10.74
C ARG A 41 8.48 -12.88 -10.61
N VAL A 42 7.49 -13.77 -10.69
CA VAL A 42 6.07 -13.40 -10.51
C VAL A 42 5.80 -12.94 -9.08
N ALA A 43 6.36 -13.62 -8.07
CA ALA A 43 6.21 -13.23 -6.67
C ALA A 43 6.79 -11.85 -6.39
N GLN A 44 7.94 -11.51 -6.97
CA GLN A 44 8.54 -10.18 -6.87
C GLN A 44 7.66 -9.10 -7.50
N ALA A 45 7.12 -9.36 -8.69
CA ALA A 45 6.20 -8.43 -9.35
C ALA A 45 4.92 -8.23 -8.53
N LYS A 46 4.38 -9.30 -7.95
CA LYS A 46 3.19 -9.25 -7.10
C LYS A 46 3.45 -8.47 -5.81
N LEU A 47 4.59 -8.66 -5.16
CA LEU A 47 4.95 -7.90 -3.95
C LEU A 47 4.98 -6.39 -4.20
N LYS A 48 5.53 -5.96 -5.35
CA LYS A 48 5.54 -4.55 -5.76
C LYS A 48 4.12 -4.01 -5.98
N LEU A 49 3.27 -4.79 -6.68
CA LEU A 49 1.88 -4.41 -6.93
C LEU A 49 1.07 -4.31 -5.62
N ASP A 50 1.18 -5.31 -4.75
CA ASP A 50 0.48 -5.33 -3.45
C ASP A 50 0.86 -4.12 -2.59
N LEU A 51 2.14 -3.71 -2.62
CA LEU A 51 2.60 -2.52 -1.91
C LEU A 51 2.05 -1.24 -2.53
N PHE A 52 2.02 -1.14 -3.85
CA PHE A 52 1.41 -0.01 -4.56
C PHE A 52 -0.07 0.12 -4.22
N GLU A 53 -0.83 -0.98 -4.31
CA GLU A 53 -2.27 -0.99 -4.01
C GLU A 53 -2.54 -0.53 -2.57
N ARG A 54 -1.74 -0.98 -1.60
CA ARG A 54 -1.85 -0.51 -0.21
C ARG A 54 -1.60 1.00 -0.10
N ARG A 55 -0.54 1.51 -0.73
CA ARG A 55 -0.25 2.95 -0.73
C ARG A 55 -1.34 3.77 -1.40
N TYR A 56 -1.83 3.31 -2.54
CA TYR A 56 -2.90 3.96 -3.27
C TYR A 56 -4.21 3.99 -2.46
N SER A 57 -4.54 2.90 -1.75
CA SER A 57 -5.72 2.85 -0.87
C SER A 57 -5.68 3.89 0.26
N ILE A 58 -4.49 4.17 0.81
CA ILE A 58 -4.31 5.21 1.81
C ILE A 58 -4.47 6.59 1.18
N PHE A 59 -3.85 6.82 0.02
CA PHE A 59 -4.02 8.07 -0.71
C PHE A 59 -5.50 8.38 -0.99
N GLU A 60 -6.26 7.42 -1.51
CA GLU A 60 -7.69 7.61 -1.79
C GLU A 60 -8.48 7.94 -0.52
N MET A 61 -8.15 7.30 0.60
CA MET A 61 -8.78 7.59 1.88
C MET A 61 -8.47 9.01 2.38
N VAL A 62 -7.21 9.45 2.34
CA VAL A 62 -6.82 10.82 2.73
C VAL A 62 -7.44 11.86 1.80
N TRP A 63 -7.40 11.63 0.49
CA TRP A 63 -7.99 12.52 -0.49
C TRP A 63 -9.51 12.61 -0.33
N GLY A 64 -10.19 11.48 -0.20
CA GLY A 64 -11.64 11.43 0.01
C GLY A 64 -12.08 12.11 1.30
N PHE A 65 -11.30 11.97 2.38
CA PHE A 65 -11.53 12.67 3.64
C PHE A 65 -11.40 14.20 3.46
N THR A 66 -10.31 14.65 2.82
CA THR A 66 -10.01 16.08 2.58
C THR A 66 -11.03 16.72 1.64
N SER A 67 -11.39 16.02 0.56
CA SER A 67 -12.39 16.46 -0.43
C SER A 67 -13.80 16.57 0.19
N GLY A 68 -14.16 15.64 1.08
CA GLY A 68 -15.41 15.73 1.83
C GLY A 68 -15.48 17.00 2.68
N LEU A 69 -14.41 17.31 3.42
CA LEU A 69 -14.33 18.53 4.22
C LEU A 69 -14.37 19.80 3.38
N ALA A 70 -13.67 19.82 2.24
CA ALA A 70 -13.65 20.94 1.30
C ALA A 70 -15.02 21.26 0.66
N GLN A 71 -15.87 20.26 0.50
CA GLN A 71 -17.23 20.43 -0.03
C GLN A 71 -18.25 20.83 1.05
N GLY A 72 -17.80 21.01 2.30
CA GLY A 72 -18.69 21.25 3.44
C GLY A 72 -19.50 20.01 3.85
N ASN A 73 -19.15 18.82 3.35
CA ASN A 73 -19.70 17.55 3.83
C ASN A 73 -19.01 17.21 5.16
N ILE A 74 -19.46 17.88 6.21
CA ILE A 74 -18.97 17.68 7.57
C ILE A 74 -19.22 16.21 7.95
N PRO A 75 -18.17 15.40 8.16
CA PRO A 75 -18.36 14.02 8.54
C PRO A 75 -19.03 13.94 9.91
N ASP A 76 -19.74 12.84 10.17
CA ASP A 76 -20.12 12.50 11.52
C ASP A 76 -18.83 12.42 12.38
N TRP A 77 -18.73 13.31 13.37
CA TRP A 77 -17.51 13.52 14.13
C TRP A 77 -17.26 12.37 15.12
N GLY A 78 -16.66 11.29 14.62
CA GLY A 78 -16.55 10.02 15.33
C GLY A 78 -17.19 8.86 14.57
N GLY A 79 -17.81 9.13 13.41
CA GLY A 79 -18.26 8.12 12.49
C GLY A 79 -17.11 7.39 11.79
N GLU A 80 -17.47 6.37 11.03
CA GLU A 80 -16.54 5.41 10.40
C GLU A 80 -15.39 6.07 9.63
N LYS A 81 -15.68 7.09 8.81
CA LYS A 81 -14.65 7.78 8.00
C LYS A 81 -13.58 8.48 8.85
N TRP A 82 -13.99 9.13 9.94
CA TRP A 82 -13.06 9.80 10.86
C TRP A 82 -12.21 8.79 11.62
N VAL A 83 -12.85 7.73 12.12
CA VAL A 83 -12.18 6.64 12.85
C VAL A 83 -11.21 5.90 11.93
N ALA A 84 -11.58 5.65 10.68
CA ALA A 84 -10.70 5.03 9.69
C ALA A 84 -9.44 5.89 9.43
N PHE A 85 -9.60 7.20 9.22
CA PHE A 85 -8.46 8.09 9.01
C PHE A 85 -7.52 8.15 10.22
N THR A 86 -8.08 8.22 11.44
CA THR A 86 -7.30 8.28 12.68
C THR A 86 -6.61 6.96 13.03
N ASN A 87 -7.28 5.82 12.85
CA ASN A 87 -6.72 4.52 13.19
C ASN A 87 -5.60 4.06 12.25
N ARG A 88 -5.59 4.53 11.00
CA ARG A 88 -4.56 4.15 10.02
C ARG A 88 -3.26 4.97 10.12
N ARG A 89 -3.14 5.87 11.09
CA ARG A 89 -1.91 6.64 11.37
C ARG A 89 -0.64 5.78 11.45
N PRO A 90 -0.61 4.66 12.19
CA PRO A 90 0.61 3.84 12.27
C PRO A 90 0.96 3.21 10.92
N GLU A 91 -0.05 2.84 10.13
CA GLU A 91 0.12 2.29 8.78
C GLU A 91 0.69 3.34 7.81
N ILE A 92 0.22 4.59 7.91
CA ILE A 92 0.75 5.72 7.13
C ILE A 92 2.23 5.94 7.44
N ALA A 93 2.58 6.03 8.73
CA ALA A 93 3.96 6.21 9.17
C ALA A 93 4.88 5.07 8.71
N PHE A 94 4.37 3.84 8.68
CA PHE A 94 5.12 2.68 8.22
C PHE A 94 5.33 2.66 6.69
N LEU A 95 4.30 2.97 5.90
CA LEU A 95 4.35 2.84 4.44
C LEU A 95 5.04 4.02 3.73
N PHE A 96 4.97 5.21 4.34
CA PHE A 96 5.41 6.48 3.75
C PHE A 96 6.46 7.23 4.59
N GLY A 97 6.64 6.85 5.86
CA GLY A 97 7.57 7.56 6.75
C GLY A 97 7.00 8.82 7.37
N ARG A 98 7.90 9.67 7.88
CA ARG A 98 7.57 10.82 8.72
C ARG A 98 6.82 11.91 7.94
N ASP A 99 7.29 12.24 6.74
CA ASP A 99 6.79 13.40 5.97
C ASP A 99 5.27 13.31 5.73
N ILE A 100 4.79 12.16 5.28
CA ILE A 100 3.36 11.95 5.03
C ILE A 100 2.57 11.80 6.33
N SER A 101 3.18 11.21 7.38
CA SER A 101 2.55 11.14 8.69
C SER A 101 2.28 12.54 9.25
N GLU A 102 3.27 13.43 9.22
CA GLU A 102 3.17 14.81 9.68
C GLU A 102 2.16 15.62 8.84
N TYR A 103 2.16 15.41 7.53
CA TYR A 103 1.15 16.02 6.65
C TYR A 103 -0.28 15.56 7.00
N CYS A 104 -0.48 14.26 7.26
CA CYS A 104 -1.76 13.77 7.74
C CYS A 104 -2.11 14.31 9.13
N ASP A 105 -1.12 14.52 10.00
CA ASP A 105 -1.31 15.16 11.31
C ASP A 105 -1.84 16.59 11.18
N GLU A 106 -1.31 17.37 10.23
CA GLU A 106 -1.80 18.71 9.92
C GLU A 106 -3.27 18.69 9.43
N ILE A 107 -3.59 17.79 8.50
CA ILE A 107 -4.98 17.59 8.03
C ILE A 107 -5.91 17.33 9.22
N ASN A 108 -5.53 16.43 10.12
CA ASN A 108 -6.33 16.08 11.29
C ASN A 108 -6.51 17.27 12.25
N LYS A 109 -5.43 18.03 12.50
CA LYS A 109 -5.47 19.20 13.36
C LYS A 109 -6.46 20.23 12.84
N LYS A 110 -6.39 20.58 11.56
CA LYS A 110 -7.33 21.51 10.91
C LYS A 110 -8.76 20.96 10.86
N ALA A 111 -8.91 19.65 10.73
CA ALA A 111 -10.23 19.01 10.75
C ALA A 111 -10.86 19.07 12.15
N ASN A 112 -10.05 18.96 13.21
CA ASN A 112 -10.51 19.19 14.58
C ASN A 112 -10.89 20.66 14.82
N GLU A 113 -10.18 21.62 14.24
CA GLU A 113 -10.59 23.04 14.30
C GLU A 113 -11.96 23.24 13.64
N LEU A 114 -12.19 22.61 12.48
CA LEU A 114 -13.50 22.63 11.83
C LEU A 114 -14.59 21.95 12.68
N LYS A 115 -14.27 20.85 13.39
CA LYS A 115 -15.16 20.21 14.36
C LYS A 115 -15.57 21.13 15.50
N VAL A 116 -14.63 21.93 16.03
CA VAL A 116 -14.94 22.91 17.07
C VAL A 116 -15.87 23.99 16.53
N ILE A 117 -15.64 24.47 15.30
CA ILE A 117 -16.53 25.45 14.66
C ILE A 117 -17.92 24.86 14.43
N ASP A 118 -18.03 23.64 13.89
CA ASP A 118 -19.30 22.95 13.69
C ASP A 118 -20.08 22.77 15.01
N ALA A 119 -19.38 22.40 16.09
CA ALA A 119 -20.00 22.32 17.41
C ALA A 119 -20.53 23.69 17.89
N ARG A 120 -19.84 24.79 17.57
CA ARG A 120 -20.32 26.16 17.87
C ARG A 120 -21.53 26.54 17.01
N ILE A 121 -21.53 26.21 15.72
CA ILE A 121 -22.67 26.39 14.82
C ILE A 121 -23.90 25.69 15.39
N LYS A 122 -23.77 24.41 15.77
CA LYS A 122 -24.85 23.62 16.36
C LYS A 122 -25.37 24.21 17.67
N ARG A 123 -24.48 24.70 18.53
CA ARG A 123 -24.87 25.38 19.79
C ARG A 123 -25.56 26.73 19.54
N ASN A 124 -25.22 27.41 18.44
CA ASN A 124 -25.80 28.69 18.04
C ASN A 124 -27.00 28.53 17.08
N GLY A 125 -27.78 27.46 17.24
CA GLY A 125 -29.00 27.24 16.46
C GLY A 125 -28.79 27.00 14.96
N GLY A 126 -27.60 26.55 14.54
CA GLY A 126 -27.26 26.34 13.15
C GLY A 126 -26.69 27.57 12.44
N VAL A 127 -26.49 28.68 13.15
CA VAL A 127 -25.94 29.92 12.58
C VAL A 127 -24.45 30.03 12.90
N LEU A 128 -23.64 30.30 11.89
CA LEU A 128 -22.20 30.53 12.04
C LEU A 128 -21.95 31.78 12.89
N PRO A 129 -21.30 31.68 14.06
CA PRO A 129 -21.00 32.85 14.88
C PRO A 129 -20.07 33.81 14.14
N PRO A 130 -20.30 35.14 14.18
CA PRO A 130 -19.50 36.13 13.47
C PRO A 130 -17.98 36.01 13.72
N GLU A 131 -17.59 35.70 14.96
CA GLU A 131 -16.20 35.52 15.37
C GLU A 131 -15.53 34.29 14.74
N CYS A 132 -16.31 33.31 14.26
CA CYS A 132 -15.80 32.10 13.63
C CYS A 132 -15.79 32.18 12.10
N VAL A 133 -16.39 33.22 11.49
CA VAL A 133 -16.53 33.34 10.02
C VAL A 133 -15.16 33.31 9.34
N GLY A 134 -14.21 34.12 9.81
CA GLY A 134 -12.87 34.18 9.25
C GLY A 134 -12.15 32.83 9.32
N ALA A 135 -12.13 32.21 10.50
CA ALA A 135 -11.50 30.91 10.71
C ALA A 135 -12.14 29.80 9.85
N ASN A 136 -13.47 29.78 9.73
CA ASN A 136 -14.17 28.82 8.90
C ASN A 136 -13.81 28.98 7.41
N LEU A 137 -13.77 30.21 6.91
CA LEU A 137 -13.40 30.49 5.51
C LEU A 137 -11.97 30.07 5.20
N GLU A 138 -11.01 30.37 6.09
CA GLU A 138 -9.61 29.98 5.90
C GLU A 138 -9.43 28.46 5.93
N LEU A 139 -10.12 27.76 6.82
CA LEU A 139 -10.12 26.29 6.85
C LEU A 139 -10.72 25.70 5.57
N GLN A 140 -11.86 26.22 5.11
CA GLN A 140 -12.50 25.76 3.87
C GLN A 140 -11.59 25.95 2.65
N LYS A 141 -10.96 27.12 2.51
CA LYS A 141 -9.96 27.37 1.45
C LYS A 141 -8.80 26.39 1.54
N TRP A 142 -8.24 26.20 2.74
CA TRP A 142 -7.11 25.30 2.93
C TRP A 142 -7.48 23.86 2.54
N PHE A 143 -8.64 23.36 2.98
CA PHE A 143 -9.11 22.02 2.59
C PHE A 143 -9.35 21.90 1.09
N PHE A 144 -9.86 22.94 0.44
CA PHE A 144 -10.01 22.97 -1.02
C PHE A 144 -8.66 22.90 -1.75
N GLU A 145 -7.65 23.65 -1.29
CA GLU A 145 -6.29 23.58 -1.84
C GLU A 145 -5.67 22.19 -1.66
N GLN A 146 -5.83 21.60 -0.48
CA GLN A 146 -5.34 20.24 -0.23
C GLN A 146 -6.06 19.20 -1.09
N ALA A 147 -7.39 19.29 -1.21
CA ALA A 147 -8.18 18.35 -2.00
C ALA A 147 -7.92 18.47 -3.51
N SER A 148 -7.66 19.68 -4.01
CA SER A 148 -7.38 19.92 -5.42
C SER A 148 -5.97 19.51 -5.84
N THR A 149 -4.97 19.84 -5.02
CA THR A 149 -3.55 19.66 -5.41
C THR A 149 -2.67 19.13 -4.29
N GLY A 150 -2.84 19.60 -3.05
CA GLY A 150 -1.91 19.30 -1.96
C GLY A 150 -1.73 17.81 -1.67
N VAL A 151 -2.82 17.05 -1.54
CA VAL A 151 -2.74 15.61 -1.24
C VAL A 151 -2.06 14.86 -2.38
N ARG A 152 -2.36 15.20 -3.64
CA ARG A 152 -1.72 14.57 -4.80
C ARG A 152 -0.23 14.88 -4.87
N GLN A 153 0.16 16.12 -4.57
CA GLN A 153 1.58 16.51 -4.56
C GLN A 153 2.34 15.81 -3.44
N ALA A 154 1.81 15.80 -2.22
CA ALA A 154 2.44 15.15 -1.07
C ALA A 154 2.68 13.66 -1.34
N PHE A 155 1.66 12.94 -1.84
CA PHE A 155 1.77 11.50 -2.11
C PHE A 155 2.47 11.17 -3.45
N GLY A 156 2.72 12.16 -4.31
CA GLY A 156 3.15 11.94 -5.70
C GLY A 156 4.43 11.11 -5.83
N ALA A 157 5.43 11.39 -4.99
CA ALA A 157 6.69 10.62 -4.96
C ALA A 157 6.48 9.14 -4.66
N TYR A 158 5.46 8.79 -3.87
CA TYR A 158 5.21 7.42 -3.43
C TYR A 158 4.28 6.62 -4.36
N LEU A 159 3.62 7.31 -5.29
CA LEU A 159 2.64 6.74 -6.23
C LEU A 159 3.13 6.70 -7.68
N ASN A 160 4.36 7.14 -7.95
CA ASN A 160 4.92 7.11 -9.30
C ASN A 160 5.37 5.69 -9.69
N PHE A 161 4.71 5.09 -10.70
CA PHE A 161 5.08 3.77 -11.21
C PHE A 161 6.45 3.74 -11.90
N GLU A 162 6.94 4.86 -12.42
CA GLU A 162 8.19 4.89 -13.19
C GLU A 162 9.42 4.69 -12.32
N GLU A 163 9.38 5.07 -11.04
CA GLU A 163 10.46 4.84 -10.09
C GLU A 163 10.65 3.35 -9.71
N TRP A 164 9.72 2.48 -10.13
CA TRP A 164 9.65 1.07 -9.69
C TRP A 164 9.92 0.06 -10.80
N LYS A 165 10.24 0.53 -12.02
CA LYS A 165 10.75 -0.29 -13.13
C LYS A 165 12.14 -0.83 -12.80
#